data_AF-A0A424QNY5-F1
#
_entry.id   AF-A0A424QNY5-F1
#
_cell.length_a   1.000
_cell.length_b   1.000
_cell.length_c   1.000
_cell.angle_alpha   90.00
_cell.angle_beta   90.00
_cell.angle_gamma   90.00
#
_symmetry.space_group_name_H-M   'P 1'
#
loop_
_entity.id
_entity.type
_entity.pdbx_description
1 polymer ?
#
loop_
_entity_poly.entity_id
_entity_poly.type
_entity_poly.pdbx_seq_one_letter_code
_entity_poly.pdbx_strand_id
1 'polypeptide(L)'
;MKKITYLFILFSITFFGQCPDPVITSWTMGNTYANFDGTNNNSIVSYEIQYNEGVVFNPGTPAPAGVQSFTFNNFPATLTGLTSSTNYYFTIRSICASDTGSWHDDGNNGPDLWTTTSDCPNSIPYFNNFQDGSCWPNPSNHTNNGNPGNWWYYNGFGDSTGNIFAISESWNQNSGVLFPDCWMVLGPIDMSGATDLTLSWKVRGVDPAWCQENYTIYFGNSNDITDLENSIHSYSETISNIGDACGTNWADRVFNISGFSDPQGYIALRHHGVSDMFQLHIDDIGLNSTLSLLEEDNSNLEIFPNPVNSHLNIVSNLNQIGTNYLIYDNTGKVIMNGKINELNFTLDLNSFSEGIYFISIGNTYNQKFIISRN
;
A
#
# COMPACT_ATOMS: atom_id res chain seq x y z
N MET A 1 -84.56 -4.98 -47.35
CA MET A 1 -83.30 -5.62 -46.88
C MET A 1 -82.26 -4.53 -46.65
N LYS A 2 -82.04 -4.09 -45.41
CA LYS A 2 -81.00 -3.10 -45.07
C LYS A 2 -79.73 -3.85 -44.67
N LYS A 3 -78.63 -3.64 -45.40
CA LYS A 3 -77.30 -4.19 -45.09
C LYS A 3 -76.70 -3.43 -43.91
N ILE A 4 -76.32 -4.16 -42.87
CA ILE A 4 -75.51 -3.65 -41.75
C ILE A 4 -74.06 -4.07 -42.04
N THR A 5 -73.18 -3.08 -42.16
CA THR A 5 -71.73 -3.29 -42.33
C THR A 5 -71.08 -3.18 -40.96
N TYR A 6 -70.41 -4.23 -40.50
CA TYR A 6 -69.63 -4.22 -39.26
C TYR A 6 -68.21 -3.73 -39.55
N LEU A 7 -67.80 -2.66 -38.88
CA LEU A 7 -66.45 -2.13 -38.89
C LEU A 7 -65.62 -2.84 -37.80
N PHE A 8 -64.68 -3.68 -38.20
CA PHE A 8 -63.70 -4.28 -37.28
C PHE A 8 -62.51 -3.33 -37.12
N ILE A 9 -62.36 -2.75 -35.94
CA ILE A 9 -61.18 -1.97 -35.55
C ILE A 9 -60.22 -2.92 -34.83
N LEU A 10 -59.10 -3.27 -35.47
CA LEU A 10 -58.00 -3.97 -34.81
C LEU A 10 -57.24 -2.96 -33.93
N PHE A 11 -57.32 -3.11 -32.61
CA PHE A 11 -56.37 -2.50 -31.69
C PHE A 11 -55.12 -3.38 -31.64
N SER A 12 -54.01 -2.95 -32.26
CA SER A 12 -52.70 -3.55 -31.99
C SER A 12 -52.21 -3.03 -30.64
N ILE A 13 -52.35 -3.84 -29.59
CA ILE A 13 -51.71 -3.57 -28.31
C ILE A 13 -50.25 -3.96 -28.47
N THR A 14 -49.38 -2.99 -28.73
CA THR A 14 -47.94 -3.18 -28.59
C THR A 14 -47.63 -3.25 -27.10
N PHE A 15 -47.38 -4.46 -26.58
CA PHE A 15 -46.71 -4.61 -25.29
C PHE A 15 -45.28 -4.05 -25.45
N PHE A 16 -45.05 -2.83 -24.97
CA PHE A 16 -43.69 -2.37 -24.72
C PHE A 16 -43.16 -3.22 -23.55
N GLY A 17 -42.16 -4.06 -23.82
CA GLY A 17 -41.45 -4.76 -22.76
C GLY A 17 -40.74 -3.72 -21.90
N GLN A 18 -41.01 -3.73 -20.60
CA GLN A 18 -40.30 -2.90 -19.62
C GLN A 18 -38.80 -3.15 -19.74
N CYS A 19 -37.98 -2.11 -19.59
CA CYS A 19 -36.53 -2.26 -19.60
C CYS A 19 -36.12 -3.29 -18.53
N PRO A 20 -35.39 -4.36 -18.89
CA PRO A 20 -35.06 -5.42 -17.93
C PRO A 20 -34.24 -4.90 -16.76
N ASP A 21 -34.47 -5.45 -15.57
CA ASP A 21 -33.69 -5.12 -14.38
C ASP A 21 -32.22 -5.57 -14.54
N PRO A 22 -31.28 -4.87 -13.90
CA PRO A 22 -29.87 -5.26 -13.93
C PRO A 22 -29.67 -6.60 -13.21
N VAL A 23 -28.88 -7.49 -13.82
CA VAL A 23 -28.54 -8.79 -13.21
C VAL A 23 -27.14 -8.69 -12.62
N ILE A 24 -27.05 -8.43 -11.32
CA ILE A 24 -25.79 -8.25 -10.59
C ILE A 24 -25.30 -9.60 -10.08
N THR A 25 -24.06 -9.95 -10.38
CA THR A 25 -23.40 -11.18 -9.90
C THR A 25 -22.36 -10.91 -8.83
N SER A 26 -21.81 -9.69 -8.78
CA SER A 26 -20.88 -9.26 -7.74
C SER A 26 -20.98 -7.77 -7.50
N TRP A 27 -20.88 -7.38 -6.23
CA TRP A 27 -20.71 -6.00 -5.80
C TRP A 27 -19.67 -6.01 -4.69
N THR A 28 -18.51 -5.42 -4.96
CA THR A 28 -17.37 -5.43 -4.02
C THR A 28 -16.84 -4.04 -3.82
N MET A 29 -16.50 -3.72 -2.57
CA MET A 29 -15.95 -2.43 -2.18
C MET A 29 -14.45 -2.59 -1.93
N GLY A 30 -13.65 -1.71 -2.55
CA GLY A 30 -12.27 -1.45 -2.16
C GLY A 30 -12.19 -0.26 -1.20
N ASN A 31 -10.97 0.23 -0.97
CA ASN A 31 -10.74 1.40 -0.13
C ASN A 31 -11.28 2.69 -0.76
N THR A 32 -11.15 2.86 -2.07
CA THR A 32 -11.50 4.09 -2.78
C THR A 32 -12.31 3.83 -4.06
N TYR A 33 -12.80 2.61 -4.22
CA TYR A 33 -13.54 2.19 -5.39
C TYR A 33 -14.62 1.16 -5.06
N ALA A 34 -15.56 0.99 -5.97
CA ALA A 34 -16.54 -0.09 -5.99
C ALA A 34 -16.50 -0.79 -7.35
N ASN A 35 -16.44 -2.11 -7.33
CA ASN A 35 -16.50 -2.96 -8.52
C ASN A 35 -17.87 -3.62 -8.62
N PHE A 36 -18.47 -3.50 -9.79
CA PHE A 36 -19.78 -4.07 -10.12
C PHE A 36 -19.60 -5.08 -11.24
N ASP A 37 -20.06 -6.30 -11.04
CA ASP A 37 -20.09 -7.34 -12.06
C ASP A 37 -21.49 -7.92 -12.20
N GLY A 38 -21.82 -8.39 -13.40
CA GLY A 38 -23.17 -8.77 -13.76
C GLY A 38 -23.27 -9.39 -15.15
N THR A 39 -24.49 -9.75 -15.54
CA THR A 39 -24.77 -10.29 -16.86
C THR A 39 -25.24 -9.20 -17.82
N ASN A 40 -24.48 -8.98 -18.89
CA ASN A 40 -24.87 -8.02 -19.94
C ASN A 40 -26.08 -8.52 -20.74
N ASN A 41 -27.04 -7.62 -20.98
CA ASN A 41 -28.21 -7.88 -21.81
C ASN A 41 -28.23 -6.90 -22.99
N ASN A 42 -28.33 -7.43 -24.21
CA ASN A 42 -28.29 -6.64 -25.45
C ASN A 42 -29.42 -5.60 -25.58
N SER A 43 -30.50 -5.74 -24.82
CA SER A 43 -31.60 -4.76 -24.80
C SER A 43 -31.28 -3.52 -23.94
N ILE A 44 -30.28 -3.61 -23.06
CA ILE A 44 -29.84 -2.53 -22.18
C ILE A 44 -28.70 -1.79 -22.86
N VAL A 45 -28.81 -0.45 -22.93
CA VAL A 45 -27.81 0.43 -23.56
C VAL A 45 -26.76 0.87 -22.55
N SER A 46 -27.19 1.13 -21.32
CA SER A 46 -26.31 1.49 -20.22
C SER A 46 -26.98 1.22 -18.88
N TYR A 47 -26.21 1.34 -17.82
CA TYR A 47 -26.66 1.29 -16.44
C TYR A 47 -26.35 2.62 -15.77
N GLU A 48 -27.17 3.01 -14.81
CA GLU A 48 -26.92 4.15 -13.94
C GLU A 48 -26.94 3.71 -12.49
N ILE A 49 -25.89 4.07 -11.77
CA ILE A 49 -25.79 3.98 -10.32
C ILE A 49 -26.00 5.38 -9.75
N GLN A 50 -26.87 5.49 -8.75
CA GLN A 50 -26.91 6.65 -7.87
C GLN A 50 -26.37 6.28 -6.50
N TYR A 51 -25.62 7.20 -5.89
CA TYR A 51 -25.01 6.95 -4.60
C TYR A 51 -24.83 8.21 -3.77
N ASN A 52 -24.79 8.02 -2.45
CA ASN A 52 -24.59 9.11 -1.51
C ASN A 52 -23.79 8.66 -0.28
N GLU A 53 -22.97 9.56 0.24
CA GLU A 53 -22.12 9.30 1.39
C GLU A 53 -22.91 9.43 2.69
N GLY A 54 -22.84 8.39 3.54
CA GLY A 54 -23.35 8.37 4.92
C GLY A 54 -24.86 8.48 5.11
N VAL A 55 -25.64 8.78 4.07
CA VAL A 55 -27.06 9.12 4.18
C VAL A 55 -27.88 8.43 3.08
N VAL A 56 -28.88 7.65 3.49
CA VAL A 56 -29.88 7.05 2.60
C VAL A 56 -30.69 8.12 1.86
N PHE A 57 -31.09 7.86 0.62
CA PHE A 57 -31.78 8.83 -0.23
C PHE A 57 -32.88 8.16 -1.05
N ASN A 58 -33.80 8.96 -1.58
CA ASN A 58 -34.79 8.49 -2.55
C ASN A 58 -34.25 8.77 -3.96
N PRO A 59 -33.94 7.75 -4.78
CA PRO A 59 -33.34 7.96 -6.09
C PRO A 59 -34.32 8.61 -7.07
N GLY A 60 -33.80 9.32 -8.07
CA GLY A 60 -34.64 10.14 -8.95
C GLY A 60 -34.01 10.55 -10.27
N THR A 61 -34.83 11.11 -11.15
CA THR A 61 -34.40 11.69 -12.44
C THR A 61 -34.90 13.12 -12.56
N PRO A 62 -34.03 14.14 -12.49
CA PRO A 62 -32.58 14.06 -12.24
C PRO A 62 -32.24 13.57 -10.82
N ALA A 63 -30.98 13.20 -10.59
CA ALA A 63 -30.49 12.84 -9.27
C ALA A 63 -30.80 13.94 -8.23
N PRO A 64 -31.21 13.60 -7.00
CA PRO A 64 -31.43 14.57 -5.94
C PRO A 64 -30.16 15.37 -5.61
N ALA A 65 -30.31 16.54 -4.99
CA ALA A 65 -29.17 17.33 -4.55
C ALA A 65 -28.28 16.56 -3.57
N GLY A 66 -26.97 16.53 -3.81
CA GLY A 66 -25.98 15.79 -3.01
C GLY A 66 -25.80 14.33 -3.43
N VAL A 67 -26.72 13.77 -4.22
CA VAL A 67 -26.60 12.41 -4.78
C VAL A 67 -25.75 12.45 -6.04
N GLN A 68 -24.79 11.54 -6.11
CA GLN A 68 -23.89 11.38 -7.23
C GLN A 68 -24.42 10.33 -8.21
N SER A 69 -24.03 10.43 -9.48
CA SER A 69 -24.42 9.47 -10.52
C SER A 69 -23.22 8.95 -11.27
N PHE A 70 -23.21 7.64 -11.52
CA PHE A 70 -22.20 6.95 -12.30
C PHE A 70 -22.89 6.13 -13.39
N THR A 71 -22.48 6.29 -14.65
CA THR A 71 -23.08 5.61 -15.80
C THR A 71 -22.02 4.79 -16.52
N PHE A 72 -22.37 3.56 -16.89
CA PHE A 72 -21.49 2.66 -17.63
C PHE A 72 -22.29 1.79 -18.60
N ASN A 73 -21.65 1.30 -19.66
CA ASN A 73 -22.37 0.64 -20.75
C ASN A 73 -22.51 -0.88 -20.56
N ASN A 74 -21.53 -1.52 -19.91
CA ASN A 74 -21.47 -2.96 -19.75
C ASN A 74 -20.79 -3.33 -18.44
N PHE A 75 -21.17 -4.47 -17.86
CA PHE A 75 -20.40 -5.14 -16.82
C PHE A 75 -19.17 -5.86 -17.41
N PRO A 76 -18.06 -5.98 -16.64
CA PRO A 76 -17.84 -5.37 -15.33
C PRO A 76 -17.58 -3.86 -15.43
N ALA A 77 -17.84 -3.13 -14.34
CA ALA A 77 -17.57 -1.70 -14.23
C ALA A 77 -16.99 -1.33 -12.87
N THR A 78 -16.20 -0.25 -12.82
CA THR A 78 -15.56 0.25 -11.60
C THR A 78 -15.87 1.72 -11.41
N LEU A 79 -16.41 2.07 -10.24
CA LEU A 79 -16.51 3.44 -9.75
C LEU A 79 -15.30 3.73 -8.86
N THR A 80 -14.54 4.77 -9.15
CA THR A 80 -13.36 5.20 -8.37
C THR A 80 -13.60 6.55 -7.70
N GLY A 81 -12.78 6.91 -6.71
CA GLY A 81 -12.83 8.21 -6.04
C GLY A 81 -13.75 8.26 -4.83
N LEU A 82 -14.06 7.10 -4.25
CA LEU A 82 -14.75 7.00 -2.96
C LEU A 82 -13.75 7.28 -1.82
N THR A 83 -14.27 7.76 -0.68
CA THR A 83 -13.50 7.91 0.56
C THR A 83 -13.33 6.54 1.23
N SER A 84 -12.16 6.26 1.80
CA SER A 84 -11.91 5.01 2.57
C SER A 84 -12.65 4.98 3.90
N SER A 85 -12.89 3.78 4.43
CA SER A 85 -13.59 3.56 5.71
C SER A 85 -14.93 4.30 5.83
N THR A 86 -15.65 4.45 4.71
CA THR A 86 -16.80 5.34 4.60
C THR A 86 -18.04 4.56 4.15
N ASN A 87 -19.16 4.86 4.80
CA ASN A 87 -20.46 4.30 4.44
C ASN A 87 -21.03 5.02 3.23
N TYR A 88 -21.50 4.25 2.26
CA TYR A 88 -22.19 4.74 1.07
C TYR A 88 -23.49 3.98 0.89
N TYR A 89 -24.51 4.69 0.45
CA TYR A 89 -25.78 4.11 0.01
C TYR A 89 -25.79 4.07 -1.52
N PHE A 90 -26.09 2.92 -2.13
CA PHE A 90 -26.08 2.72 -3.57
C PHE A 90 -27.40 2.15 -4.10
N THR A 91 -27.79 2.54 -5.31
CA THR A 91 -28.84 1.86 -6.08
C THR A 91 -28.48 1.90 -7.56
N ILE A 92 -28.98 0.94 -8.33
CA ILE A 92 -28.69 0.80 -9.75
C ILE A 92 -29.97 0.64 -10.57
N ARG A 93 -29.96 1.09 -11.82
CA ARG A 93 -31.01 0.76 -12.79
C ARG A 93 -30.46 0.57 -14.18
N SER A 94 -31.24 -0.10 -15.02
CA SER A 94 -30.98 -0.25 -16.45
C SER A 94 -31.56 0.92 -17.26
N ILE A 95 -30.86 1.31 -18.31
CA ILE A 95 -31.30 2.28 -19.31
C ILE A 95 -31.36 1.57 -20.66
N CYS A 96 -32.55 1.45 -21.22
CA CYS A 96 -32.78 0.90 -22.55
C CYS A 96 -32.98 2.03 -23.56
N ALA A 97 -32.93 1.71 -24.87
CA ALA A 97 -33.07 2.72 -25.91
C ALA A 97 -34.43 3.45 -25.89
N SER A 98 -35.49 2.77 -25.44
CA SER A 98 -36.88 3.27 -25.50
C SER A 98 -37.52 3.51 -24.13
N ASP A 99 -36.88 3.07 -23.05
CA ASP A 99 -37.44 3.11 -21.70
C ASP A 99 -36.33 3.04 -20.63
N THR A 100 -36.63 3.43 -19.40
CA THR A 100 -35.72 3.36 -18.26
C THR A 100 -36.29 2.42 -17.20
N GLY A 101 -35.46 1.49 -16.73
CA GLY A 101 -35.84 0.53 -15.70
C GLY A 101 -36.12 1.21 -14.36
N SER A 102 -36.78 0.46 -13.47
CA SER A 102 -36.94 0.87 -12.08
C SER A 102 -35.59 0.84 -11.36
N TRP A 103 -35.50 1.59 -10.26
CA TRP A 103 -34.36 1.46 -9.34
C TRP A 103 -34.40 0.08 -8.69
N HIS A 104 -33.25 -0.56 -8.67
CA HIS A 104 -33.04 -1.89 -8.13
C HIS A 104 -32.15 -1.80 -6.88
N ASP A 105 -32.56 -2.54 -5.87
CA ASP A 105 -31.92 -2.73 -4.57
C ASP A 105 -32.30 -4.13 -4.02
N ASP A 106 -31.63 -4.59 -2.97
CA ASP A 106 -31.95 -5.87 -2.32
C ASP A 106 -33.08 -5.70 -1.30
N GLY A 107 -34.32 -5.63 -1.79
CA GLY A 107 -35.52 -5.71 -0.95
C GLY A 107 -36.62 -4.67 -1.20
N ASN A 108 -36.51 -3.89 -2.27
CA ASN A 108 -37.41 -2.78 -2.63
C ASN A 108 -37.57 -1.73 -1.51
N ASN A 109 -36.51 -1.48 -0.74
CA ASN A 109 -36.51 -0.63 0.45
C ASN A 109 -35.68 0.66 0.29
N GLY A 110 -35.13 0.93 -0.90
CA GLY A 110 -34.25 2.04 -1.19
C GLY A 110 -32.78 1.63 -1.27
N PRO A 111 -31.88 2.58 -1.51
CA PRO A 111 -30.46 2.31 -1.68
C PRO A 111 -29.84 1.47 -0.56
N ASP A 112 -29.00 0.51 -0.94
CA ASP A 112 -28.32 -0.44 -0.04
C ASP A 112 -27.05 0.14 0.55
N LEU A 113 -26.78 -0.18 1.81
CA LEU A 113 -25.57 0.24 2.52
C LEU A 113 -24.37 -0.63 2.12
N TRP A 114 -23.30 0.04 1.69
CA TRP A 114 -21.99 -0.54 1.43
C TRP A 114 -20.92 0.31 2.10
N THR A 115 -19.88 -0.34 2.63
CA THR A 115 -18.78 0.35 3.31
C THR A 115 -17.49 0.12 2.54
N THR A 116 -16.79 1.19 2.17
CA THR A 116 -15.42 1.08 1.63
C THR A 116 -14.50 0.51 2.69
N THR A 117 -13.51 -0.28 2.26
CA THR A 117 -12.53 -0.84 3.19
C THR A 117 -11.60 0.25 3.71
N SER A 118 -10.92 -0.05 4.82
CA SER A 118 -9.86 0.80 5.32
C SER A 118 -8.65 0.80 4.39
N ASP A 119 -7.94 1.92 4.35
CA ASP A 119 -6.71 2.08 3.57
C ASP A 119 -5.49 1.81 4.46
N CYS A 120 -5.39 0.58 4.94
CA CYS A 120 -4.32 0.22 5.86
C CYS A 120 -3.04 -0.12 5.09
N PRO A 121 -1.91 0.51 5.43
CA PRO A 121 -0.63 0.18 4.83
C PRO A 121 -0.35 -1.32 5.03
N ASN A 122 -0.06 -2.04 3.95
CA ASN A 122 0.11 -3.49 3.98
C ASN A 122 1.23 -3.97 3.05
N SER A 123 2.09 -3.07 2.58
CA SER A 123 3.23 -3.36 1.72
C SER A 123 4.33 -2.33 1.95
N ILE A 124 5.56 -2.66 1.57
CA ILE A 124 6.65 -1.69 1.55
C ILE A 124 6.55 -0.72 0.35
N PRO A 125 6.90 0.57 0.49
CA PRO A 125 7.20 1.26 1.74
C PRO A 125 5.96 1.34 2.63
N TYR A 126 6.12 0.92 3.88
CA TYR A 126 5.05 0.88 4.87
C TYR A 126 5.16 2.11 5.77
N PHE A 127 4.02 2.76 6.04
CA PHE A 127 3.96 3.88 6.96
C PHE A 127 2.64 3.90 7.72
N ASN A 128 2.70 3.85 9.04
CA ASN A 128 1.56 3.89 9.95
C ASN A 128 1.76 4.98 11.01
N ASN A 129 0.93 6.02 10.93
CA ASN A 129 0.88 7.15 11.86
C ASN A 129 -0.36 7.12 12.77
N PHE A 130 -1.05 5.97 12.86
CA PHE A 130 -2.21 5.74 13.72
C PHE A 130 -3.41 6.70 13.56
N GLN A 131 -3.44 7.54 12.52
CA GLN A 131 -4.52 8.50 12.29
C GLN A 131 -5.84 7.84 11.90
N ASP A 132 -5.77 6.68 11.24
CA ASP A 132 -6.94 5.90 10.89
C ASP A 132 -7.18 4.79 11.92
N GLY A 133 -8.13 5.02 12.83
CA GLY A 133 -8.51 4.04 13.85
C GLY A 133 -9.04 2.72 13.27
N SER A 134 -9.51 2.70 12.01
CA SER A 134 -9.91 1.47 11.33
C SER A 134 -8.73 0.57 10.94
N CYS A 135 -7.51 1.13 10.97
CA CYS A 135 -6.25 0.42 10.76
C CYS A 135 -5.56 -0.02 12.05
N TRP A 136 -6.24 0.12 13.19
CA TRP A 136 -5.76 -0.44 14.44
C TRP A 136 -5.82 -1.98 14.39
N PRO A 137 -4.74 -2.70 14.77
CA PRO A 137 -4.67 -4.16 14.65
C PRO A 137 -5.75 -4.90 15.47
N ASN A 138 -6.33 -5.97 14.90
CA ASN A 138 -7.47 -6.75 15.43
C ASN A 138 -7.28 -8.28 15.21
N PRO A 139 -7.61 -9.21 16.14
CA PRO A 139 -8.02 -8.98 17.54
C PRO A 139 -7.02 -8.10 18.27
N SER A 140 -7.56 -7.27 19.14
CA SER A 140 -6.85 -6.45 20.13
C SER A 140 -6.11 -7.33 21.15
N ASN A 141 -5.39 -8.36 20.66
CA ASN A 141 -4.58 -9.32 21.40
C ASN A 141 -3.33 -8.61 21.91
N HIS A 142 -3.58 -7.65 22.78
CA HIS A 142 -2.70 -7.27 23.87
C HIS A 142 -2.55 -8.52 24.74
N THR A 143 -1.56 -9.36 24.47
CA THR A 143 -1.26 -10.42 25.42
C THR A 143 -0.54 -9.76 26.58
N ASN A 144 -1.29 -9.35 27.58
CA ASN A 144 -0.71 -9.01 28.85
C ASN A 144 -0.21 -10.31 29.48
N ASN A 145 1.12 -10.48 29.56
CA ASN A 145 1.72 -11.64 30.21
C ASN A 145 1.84 -11.47 31.75
N GLY A 146 1.19 -10.45 32.35
CA GLY A 146 1.43 -10.07 33.75
C GLY A 146 0.27 -9.49 34.57
N ASN A 147 -0.82 -8.95 34.01
CA ASN A 147 -1.98 -8.45 34.77
C ASN A 147 -3.19 -8.07 33.87
N PRO A 148 -4.44 -8.45 34.17
CA PRO A 148 -5.59 -7.90 33.44
C PRO A 148 -5.70 -6.37 33.65
N GLY A 149 -5.52 -5.58 32.59
CA GLY A 149 -5.75 -4.12 32.64
C GLY A 149 -4.75 -3.23 31.89
N ASN A 150 -3.59 -3.75 31.46
CA ASN A 150 -2.64 -2.96 30.65
C ASN A 150 -2.67 -3.44 29.19
N TRP A 151 -2.89 -2.51 28.26
CA TRP A 151 -2.92 -2.73 26.81
C TRP A 151 -2.37 -1.52 26.06
N TRP A 152 -2.08 -1.71 24.77
CA TRP A 152 -1.87 -0.58 23.87
C TRP A 152 -3.22 0.01 23.48
N TYR A 153 -3.32 1.33 23.39
CA TYR A 153 -4.52 1.99 22.86
C TYR A 153 -4.11 3.27 22.13
N TYR A 154 -4.98 3.78 21.27
CA TYR A 154 -4.78 5.09 20.65
C TYR A 154 -5.54 6.17 21.42
N ASN A 155 -5.01 7.39 21.41
CA ASN A 155 -5.74 8.54 21.95
C ASN A 155 -6.80 9.01 20.95
N GLY A 156 -8.06 8.67 21.19
CA GLY A 156 -9.18 9.07 20.31
C GLY A 156 -9.43 10.58 20.23
N PHE A 157 -8.83 11.40 21.11
CA PHE A 157 -8.94 12.87 21.07
C PHE A 157 -7.68 13.57 20.53
N GLY A 158 -6.61 12.81 20.25
CA GLY A 158 -5.29 13.33 19.87
C GLY A 158 -4.63 14.19 20.97
N ASP A 159 -3.37 14.57 20.77
CA ASP A 159 -2.73 15.58 21.64
C ASP A 159 -3.16 17.02 21.27
N SER A 160 -2.52 18.04 21.84
CA SER A 160 -2.83 19.45 21.57
C SER A 160 -2.74 19.86 20.08
N THR A 161 -2.13 19.02 19.24
CA THR A 161 -2.03 19.21 17.79
C THR A 161 -3.07 18.43 16.98
N GLY A 162 -3.89 17.59 17.64
CA GLY A 162 -4.83 16.68 17.01
C GLY A 162 -4.20 15.37 16.53
N ASN A 163 -2.93 15.12 16.88
CA ASN A 163 -2.19 13.92 16.49
C ASN A 163 -2.61 12.70 17.31
N ILE A 164 -2.92 11.58 16.65
CA ILE A 164 -3.32 10.31 17.25
C ILE A 164 -2.10 9.38 17.20
N PHE A 165 -1.79 8.73 18.31
CA PHE A 165 -0.61 7.87 18.45
C PHE A 165 -0.91 6.71 19.38
N ALA A 166 -0.04 5.70 19.37
CA ALA A 166 -0.14 4.54 20.25
C ALA A 166 0.38 4.86 21.66
N ILE A 167 -0.34 4.39 22.68
CA ILE A 167 -0.07 4.63 24.10
C ILE A 167 0.01 3.31 24.84
N SER A 168 0.97 3.19 25.76
CA SER A 168 1.01 2.18 26.81
C SER A 168 1.46 2.82 28.13
N GLU A 169 0.98 2.32 29.26
CA GLU A 169 1.12 3.00 30.55
C GLU A 169 1.86 2.13 31.57
N SER A 170 2.78 2.73 32.33
CA SER A 170 3.39 2.15 33.53
C SER A 170 2.86 2.81 34.82
N TRP A 171 2.09 3.89 34.69
CA TRP A 171 1.26 4.48 35.73
C TRP A 171 0.08 5.24 35.12
N ASN A 172 -1.10 5.19 35.75
CA ASN A 172 -2.21 6.07 35.38
C ASN A 172 -3.05 6.51 36.59
N GLN A 173 -3.89 7.53 36.38
CA GLN A 173 -4.68 8.14 37.46
C GLN A 173 -5.75 7.20 38.07
N ASN A 174 -6.23 6.23 37.30
CA ASN A 174 -7.33 5.35 37.69
C ASN A 174 -6.85 4.13 38.50
N SER A 175 -5.67 3.62 38.16
CA SER A 175 -5.11 2.36 38.65
C SER A 175 -3.83 2.55 39.46
N GLY A 176 -3.20 3.72 39.40
CA GLY A 176 -1.91 3.98 40.03
C GLY A 176 -0.78 3.28 39.28
N VAL A 177 0.13 2.66 40.02
CA VAL A 177 1.30 1.94 39.50
C VAL A 177 0.88 0.71 38.69
N LEU A 178 1.45 0.56 37.49
CA LEU A 178 1.21 -0.54 36.58
C LEU A 178 2.51 -1.29 36.27
N PHE A 179 2.37 -2.55 35.82
CA PHE A 179 3.49 -3.40 35.40
C PHE A 179 3.21 -3.88 33.97
N PRO A 180 3.47 -3.05 32.95
CA PRO A 180 3.23 -3.42 31.56
C PRO A 180 4.09 -4.63 31.17
N ASP A 181 3.47 -5.56 30.46
CA ASP A 181 4.11 -6.51 29.54
C ASP A 181 3.14 -6.66 28.36
N CYS A 182 3.02 -5.56 27.60
CA CYS A 182 1.93 -5.32 26.66
C CYS A 182 2.46 -5.32 25.24
N TRP A 183 1.80 -6.09 24.37
CA TRP A 183 2.17 -6.25 22.97
C TRP A 183 1.17 -5.60 22.02
N MET A 184 1.67 -5.05 20.91
CA MET A 184 0.89 -4.66 19.74
C MET A 184 1.63 -5.14 18.49
N VAL A 185 0.95 -5.88 17.62
CA VAL A 185 1.54 -6.44 16.39
C VAL A 185 0.87 -5.79 15.17
N LEU A 186 1.68 -5.24 14.28
CA LEU A 186 1.29 -4.64 13.01
C LEU A 186 1.66 -5.56 11.85
N GLY A 187 0.81 -5.61 10.83
CA GLY A 187 0.95 -6.45 9.65
C GLY A 187 -0.31 -7.28 9.39
N PRO A 188 -0.27 -8.20 8.41
CA PRO A 188 0.89 -8.54 7.58
C PRO A 188 1.31 -7.38 6.66
N ILE A 189 2.61 -7.26 6.44
CA ILE A 189 3.21 -6.34 5.47
C ILE A 189 3.77 -7.19 4.33
N ASP A 190 3.36 -6.92 3.09
CA ASP A 190 3.95 -7.52 1.89
C ASP A 190 5.37 -6.99 1.69
N MET A 191 6.32 -7.92 1.69
CA MET A 191 7.76 -7.67 1.63
C MET A 191 8.32 -7.95 0.24
N SER A 192 7.46 -8.15 -0.77
CA SER A 192 7.87 -8.37 -2.15
C SER A 192 8.78 -7.23 -2.64
N GLY A 193 10.03 -7.57 -2.97
CA GLY A 193 11.04 -6.61 -3.43
C GLY A 193 11.92 -5.99 -2.32
N ALA A 194 11.75 -6.42 -1.06
CA ALA A 194 12.64 -6.06 0.04
C ALA A 194 13.98 -6.80 -0.05
N THR A 195 15.08 -6.13 0.29
CA THR A 195 16.41 -6.78 0.47
C THR A 195 17.05 -6.33 1.77
N ASP A 196 17.23 -5.01 1.92
CA ASP A 196 17.65 -4.36 3.15
C ASP A 196 16.60 -3.35 3.59
N LEU A 197 16.14 -3.51 4.83
CA LEU A 197 15.03 -2.78 5.40
C LEU A 197 15.52 -1.83 6.50
N THR A 198 14.90 -0.67 6.59
CA THR A 198 15.08 0.29 7.67
C THR A 198 13.73 0.55 8.30
N LEU A 199 13.60 0.12 9.56
CA LEU A 199 12.46 0.41 10.43
C LEU A 199 12.73 1.72 11.18
N SER A 200 11.76 2.62 11.18
CA SER A 200 11.81 3.90 11.90
C SER A 200 10.53 4.13 12.69
N TRP A 201 10.63 4.83 13.81
CA TRP A 201 9.47 5.24 14.60
C TRP A 201 9.81 6.48 15.42
N LYS A 202 8.78 7.18 15.87
CA LYS A 202 8.87 8.22 16.90
C LYS A 202 8.48 7.67 18.26
N VAL A 203 9.18 8.12 19.29
CA VAL A 203 8.92 7.70 20.67
C VAL A 203 9.04 8.88 21.65
N ARG A 204 8.27 8.84 22.73
CA ARG A 204 8.47 9.69 23.92
C ARG A 204 7.92 9.04 25.20
N GLY A 205 8.56 9.34 26.32
CA GLY A 205 7.99 9.21 27.66
C GLY A 205 7.47 10.58 28.06
N VAL A 206 6.14 10.77 28.04
CA VAL A 206 5.55 12.12 27.87
C VAL A 206 5.74 13.05 29.08
N ASP A 207 5.84 12.49 30.29
CA ASP A 207 6.04 13.30 31.49
C ASP A 207 7.54 13.50 31.77
N PRO A 208 8.05 14.74 31.79
CA PRO A 208 9.48 15.00 31.96
C PRO A 208 10.05 14.58 33.33
N ALA A 209 9.22 14.39 34.35
CA ALA A 209 9.65 13.87 35.65
C ALA A 209 9.62 12.33 35.71
N TRP A 210 8.81 11.70 34.85
CA TRP A 210 8.55 10.26 34.84
C TRP A 210 8.54 9.69 33.41
N CYS A 211 9.61 9.95 32.66
CA CYS A 211 9.71 9.59 31.24
C CYS A 211 10.45 8.28 30.98
N GLN A 212 10.98 7.60 32.01
CA GLN A 212 11.95 6.50 31.86
C GLN A 212 11.27 5.17 31.52
N GLU A 213 10.43 5.18 30.48
CA GLU A 213 9.73 3.99 29.98
C GLU A 213 10.70 3.04 29.28
N ASN A 214 10.49 1.74 29.45
CA ASN A 214 11.31 0.70 28.82
C ASN A 214 10.50 -0.10 27.79
N TYR A 215 11.01 -0.19 26.57
CA TYR A 215 10.31 -0.87 25.49
C TYR A 215 11.26 -1.63 24.58
N THR A 216 10.66 -2.50 23.78
CA THR A 216 11.32 -3.19 22.68
C THR A 216 10.42 -3.16 21.45
N ILE A 217 11.02 -2.88 20.30
CA ILE A 217 10.40 -3.09 18.99
C ILE A 217 11.03 -4.32 18.36
N TYR A 218 10.20 -5.19 17.80
CA TYR A 218 10.62 -6.42 17.14
C TYR A 218 10.15 -6.40 15.69
N PHE A 219 10.87 -7.11 14.84
CA PHE A 219 10.47 -7.39 13.47
C PHE A 219 10.60 -8.88 13.18
N GLY A 220 9.64 -9.48 12.48
CA GLY A 220 9.65 -10.90 12.19
C GLY A 220 8.75 -11.29 11.03
N ASN A 221 8.71 -12.60 10.75
CA ASN A 221 7.93 -13.21 9.68
C ASN A 221 6.63 -13.89 10.16
N SER A 222 6.33 -13.76 11.45
CA SER A 222 5.18 -14.35 12.13
C SER A 222 4.52 -13.29 13.01
N ASN A 223 3.20 -13.38 13.19
CA ASN A 223 2.46 -12.58 14.16
C ASN A 223 2.41 -13.22 15.56
N ASP A 224 3.04 -14.38 15.75
CA ASP A 224 3.15 -15.02 17.06
C ASP A 224 4.13 -14.27 17.96
N ILE A 225 3.71 -13.97 19.18
CA ILE A 225 4.50 -13.18 20.13
C ILE A 225 5.72 -13.96 20.62
N THR A 226 5.64 -15.28 20.72
CA THR A 226 6.79 -16.12 21.08
C THR A 226 7.87 -16.04 19.99
N ASP A 227 7.46 -16.09 18.72
CA ASP A 227 8.38 -15.95 17.59
C ASP A 227 9.01 -14.55 17.57
N LEU A 228 8.20 -13.51 17.77
CA LEU A 228 8.65 -12.12 17.79
C LEU A 228 9.58 -11.81 18.97
N GLU A 229 9.27 -12.32 20.17
CA GLU A 229 10.13 -12.18 21.36
C GLU A 229 11.51 -12.81 21.16
N ASN A 230 11.58 -13.89 20.37
CA ASN A 230 12.83 -14.56 20.01
C ASN A 230 13.45 -14.05 18.69
N SER A 231 12.87 -13.01 18.08
CA SER A 231 13.40 -12.47 16.83
C SER A 231 14.81 -11.90 17.01
N ILE A 232 15.69 -12.21 16.08
CA ILE A 232 17.02 -11.59 16.00
C ILE A 232 16.94 -10.12 15.57
N HIS A 233 15.81 -9.68 15.01
CA HIS A 233 15.59 -8.33 14.57
C HIS A 233 14.81 -7.56 15.64
N SER A 234 15.51 -6.98 16.60
CA SER A 234 14.89 -6.19 17.66
C SER A 234 15.76 -4.99 18.07
N TYR A 235 15.09 -3.96 18.58
CA TYR A 235 15.71 -2.81 19.22
C TYR A 235 15.05 -2.56 20.57
N SER A 236 15.84 -2.37 21.63
CA SER A 236 15.34 -2.10 22.97
C SER A 236 16.06 -0.91 23.58
N GLU A 237 15.30 -0.08 24.29
CA GLU A 237 15.86 0.98 25.12
C GLU A 237 14.97 1.25 26.34
N THR A 238 15.61 1.78 27.38
CA THR A 238 14.93 2.56 28.41
C THR A 238 15.17 4.03 28.11
N ILE A 239 14.11 4.82 28.03
CA ILE A 239 14.23 6.26 27.78
C ILE A 239 15.08 6.89 28.89
N SER A 240 16.12 7.63 28.48
CA SER A 240 17.03 8.28 29.42
C SER A 240 16.35 9.47 30.10
N ASN A 241 16.56 9.59 31.42
CA ASN A 241 16.18 10.78 32.15
C ASN A 241 16.92 11.99 31.55
N ILE A 242 16.20 13.06 31.19
CA ILE A 242 16.74 14.25 30.48
C ILE A 242 17.22 13.94 29.03
N GLY A 243 16.75 12.83 28.43
CA GLY A 243 17.02 12.46 27.04
C GLY A 243 16.15 13.20 26.02
N ASP A 244 16.40 12.95 24.74
CA ASP A 244 15.66 13.52 23.60
C ASP A 244 14.18 13.11 23.56
N ALA A 245 13.88 11.91 24.05
CA ALA A 245 12.53 11.32 24.17
C ALA A 245 11.86 11.58 25.53
N CYS A 246 12.48 12.36 26.42
CA CYS A 246 11.95 12.62 27.76
C CYS A 246 11.13 13.93 27.78
N GLY A 247 9.83 13.82 28.06
CA GLY A 247 8.89 14.94 28.06
C GLY A 247 8.05 15.00 26.77
N THR A 248 7.59 16.20 26.42
CA THR A 248 6.62 16.39 25.33
C THR A 248 7.19 16.23 23.92
N ASN A 249 8.52 16.23 23.77
CA ASN A 249 9.18 16.14 22.48
C ASN A 249 9.23 14.69 21.98
N TRP A 250 8.99 14.51 20.68
CA TRP A 250 9.18 13.24 20.02
C TRP A 250 10.63 13.07 19.61
N ALA A 251 11.18 11.87 19.84
CA ALA A 251 12.49 11.50 19.34
C ALA A 251 12.37 10.44 18.25
N ASP A 252 13.19 10.57 17.22
CA ASP A 252 13.26 9.59 16.13
C ASP A 252 14.18 8.43 16.50
N ARG A 253 13.79 7.23 16.08
CA ARG A 253 14.57 6.01 16.23
C ARG A 253 14.60 5.27 14.90
N VAL A 254 15.71 4.57 14.67
CA VAL A 254 15.95 3.79 13.45
C VAL A 254 16.61 2.47 13.82
N PHE A 255 16.14 1.40 13.17
CA PHE A 255 16.63 0.05 13.29
C PHE A 255 16.77 -0.58 11.90
N ASN A 256 17.97 -1.04 11.56
CA ASN A 256 18.22 -1.70 10.28
C ASN A 256 17.98 -3.21 10.39
N ILE A 257 17.29 -3.77 9.41
CA ILE A 257 16.95 -5.17 9.28
C ILE A 257 17.59 -5.67 7.98
N SER A 258 18.60 -6.51 8.10
CA SER A 258 19.29 -7.13 6.96
C SER A 258 19.00 -8.63 6.90
N GLY A 259 19.02 -9.20 5.69
CA GLY A 259 18.88 -10.65 5.50
C GLY A 259 17.45 -11.19 5.71
N PHE A 260 16.45 -10.33 5.78
CA PHE A 260 15.05 -10.75 5.81
C PHE A 260 14.56 -11.07 4.40
N SER A 261 14.10 -12.30 4.18
CA SER A 261 13.70 -12.80 2.85
C SER A 261 12.29 -13.37 2.80
N ASP A 262 11.56 -13.35 3.91
CA ASP A 262 10.19 -13.85 3.95
C ASP A 262 9.24 -12.90 3.21
N PRO A 263 8.19 -13.43 2.55
CA PRO A 263 7.26 -12.63 1.76
C PRO A 263 6.36 -11.72 2.63
N GLN A 264 6.29 -11.98 3.94
CA GLN A 264 5.45 -11.24 4.88
C GLN A 264 6.25 -10.83 6.10
N GLY A 265 6.11 -9.56 6.49
CA GLY A 265 6.74 -8.97 7.67
C GLY A 265 5.71 -8.51 8.70
N TYR A 266 6.13 -8.52 9.96
CA TYR A 266 5.36 -8.06 11.11
C TYR A 266 6.23 -7.19 12.00
N ILE A 267 5.66 -6.11 12.53
CA ILE A 267 6.31 -5.21 13.48
C ILE A 267 5.60 -5.36 14.82
N ALA A 268 6.33 -5.60 15.91
CA ALA A 268 5.74 -5.67 17.25
C ALA A 268 6.30 -4.62 18.20
N LEU A 269 5.42 -3.93 18.91
CA LEU A 269 5.76 -3.03 20.00
C LEU A 269 5.50 -3.74 21.33
N ARG A 270 6.49 -3.75 22.21
CA ARG A 270 6.37 -4.27 23.57
C ARG A 270 6.76 -3.22 24.59
N HIS A 271 5.84 -2.88 25.49
CA HIS A 271 6.13 -2.07 26.68
C HIS A 271 6.30 -3.03 27.87
N HIS A 272 7.49 -3.06 28.49
CA HIS A 272 7.82 -4.07 29.51
C HIS A 272 8.98 -3.67 30.41
N GLY A 273 9.19 -4.39 31.52
CA GLY A 273 10.37 -4.21 32.37
C GLY A 273 10.47 -2.85 33.05
N VAL A 274 9.35 -2.12 33.14
CA VAL A 274 9.22 -0.81 33.79
C VAL A 274 7.96 -0.75 34.62
N SER A 275 7.94 0.15 35.61
CA SER A 275 6.78 0.45 36.46
C SER A 275 6.96 1.85 37.06
N ASP A 276 5.85 2.50 37.43
CA ASP A 276 5.83 3.75 38.20
C ASP A 276 6.54 4.93 37.50
N MET A 277 6.45 5.00 36.17
CA MET A 277 6.83 6.18 35.39
C MET A 277 5.57 6.95 35.00
N PHE A 278 5.10 6.85 33.76
CA PHE A 278 3.83 7.41 33.33
C PHE A 278 3.31 6.69 32.08
N GLN A 279 3.55 7.28 30.91
CA GLN A 279 3.04 6.83 29.62
C GLN A 279 4.15 6.83 28.56
N LEU A 280 4.24 5.73 27.83
CA LEU A 280 5.00 5.57 26.61
C LEU A 280 4.11 5.89 25.42
N HIS A 281 4.57 6.78 24.54
CA HIS A 281 3.92 7.08 23.28
C HIS A 281 4.80 6.64 22.11
N ILE A 282 4.21 5.99 21.10
CA ILE A 282 4.86 5.61 19.84
C ILE A 282 4.02 6.06 18.66
N ASP A 283 4.68 6.58 17.63
CA ASP A 283 4.04 7.11 16.42
C ASP A 283 4.92 6.98 15.17
N ASP A 284 4.37 7.30 13.99
CA ASP A 284 5.08 7.39 12.71
C ASP A 284 5.96 6.16 12.41
N ILE A 285 5.39 4.96 12.50
CA ILE A 285 6.09 3.72 12.22
C ILE A 285 6.27 3.58 10.71
N GLY A 286 7.52 3.69 10.26
CA GLY A 286 7.91 3.55 8.86
C GLY A 286 8.76 2.31 8.66
N LEU A 287 8.53 1.56 7.59
CA LEU A 287 9.41 0.47 7.15
C LEU A 287 9.68 0.67 5.66
N ASN A 288 10.91 1.05 5.36
CA ASN A 288 11.37 1.28 3.99
C ASN A 288 12.37 0.20 3.61
N SER A 289 12.28 -0.31 2.39
CA SER A 289 13.44 -0.97 1.79
C SER A 289 14.30 0.10 1.16
N THR A 290 15.61 0.05 1.39
CA THR A 290 16.49 0.54 0.35
C THR A 290 16.29 -0.40 -0.83
N LEU A 291 15.86 0.12 -1.98
CA LEU A 291 16.16 -0.55 -3.23
C LEU A 291 17.68 -0.46 -3.35
N SER A 292 18.37 -1.41 -2.74
CA SER A 292 19.70 -1.72 -3.23
C SER A 292 19.45 -2.09 -4.69
N LEU A 293 19.95 -1.26 -5.61
CA LEU A 293 20.33 -1.79 -6.89
C LEU A 293 21.20 -2.98 -6.51
N LEU A 294 20.73 -4.19 -6.75
CA LEU A 294 21.60 -5.34 -6.79
C LEU A 294 22.68 -4.97 -7.83
N GLU A 295 23.74 -4.30 -7.41
CA GLU A 295 25.07 -4.68 -7.83
C GLU A 295 25.22 -6.09 -7.28
N GLU A 296 24.60 -7.04 -8.00
CA GLU A 296 25.02 -8.41 -7.99
C GLU A 296 26.53 -8.32 -8.13
N ASP A 297 27.23 -8.73 -7.07
CA ASP A 297 28.65 -8.61 -6.87
C ASP A 297 29.38 -9.21 -8.08
N ASN A 298 29.53 -8.41 -9.14
CA ASN A 298 30.23 -8.74 -10.37
C ASN A 298 31.71 -8.46 -10.13
N SER A 299 32.19 -8.82 -8.93
CA SER A 299 33.60 -8.93 -8.63
C SER A 299 34.20 -9.77 -9.77
N ASN A 300 35.17 -9.15 -10.46
CA ASN A 300 35.90 -9.62 -11.64
C ASN A 300 35.50 -9.05 -13.01
N LEU A 301 34.61 -8.05 -13.14
CA LEU A 301 34.50 -7.28 -14.39
C LEU A 301 35.24 -5.94 -14.31
N GLU A 302 36.37 -5.85 -15.01
CA GLU A 302 37.21 -4.64 -15.05
C GLU A 302 37.32 -4.10 -16.47
N ILE A 303 37.18 -2.78 -16.63
CA ILE A 303 37.29 -2.10 -17.91
C ILE A 303 38.35 -1.00 -17.82
N PHE A 304 39.42 -1.13 -18.62
CA PHE A 304 40.56 -0.24 -18.56
C PHE A 304 41.35 -0.15 -19.89
N PRO A 305 42.14 0.91 -20.11
CA PRO A 305 42.24 2.11 -19.28
C PRO A 305 41.00 2.99 -19.42
N ASN A 306 40.71 3.78 -18.40
CA ASN A 306 39.73 4.85 -18.46
C ASN A 306 40.35 6.12 -17.84
N PRO A 307 40.66 7.18 -18.62
CA PRO A 307 40.35 7.36 -20.05
C PRO A 307 41.10 6.42 -21.00
N VAL A 308 40.47 6.10 -22.14
CA VAL A 308 41.02 5.26 -23.21
C VAL A 308 41.41 6.08 -24.43
N ASN A 309 42.53 5.76 -25.07
CA ASN A 309 42.92 6.36 -26.35
C ASN A 309 42.29 5.58 -27.51
N SER A 310 42.68 4.33 -27.72
CA SER A 310 42.31 3.54 -28.91
C SER A 310 41.79 2.14 -28.64
N HIS A 311 42.22 1.50 -27.55
CA HIS A 311 41.90 0.10 -27.24
C HIS A 311 41.42 -0.02 -25.80
N LEU A 312 40.21 -0.55 -25.62
CA LEU A 312 39.59 -0.76 -24.31
C LEU A 312 39.65 -2.24 -23.96
N ASN A 313 40.33 -2.58 -22.86
CA ASN A 313 40.39 -3.95 -22.36
C ASN A 313 39.24 -4.19 -21.40
N ILE A 314 38.60 -5.36 -21.55
CA ILE A 314 37.54 -5.83 -20.68
C ILE A 314 37.99 -7.19 -20.14
N VAL A 315 38.23 -7.22 -18.83
CA VAL A 315 38.39 -8.45 -18.05
C VAL A 315 37.01 -8.83 -17.57
N SER A 316 36.60 -10.06 -17.86
CA SER A 316 35.28 -10.60 -17.56
C SER A 316 35.40 -11.91 -16.77
N ASN A 317 34.27 -12.48 -16.39
CA ASN A 317 34.22 -13.75 -15.65
C ASN A 317 33.43 -14.81 -16.42
N LEU A 318 33.52 -16.07 -15.97
CA LEU A 318 32.90 -17.21 -16.66
C LEU A 318 31.38 -17.07 -16.83
N ASN A 319 30.71 -16.35 -15.92
CA ASN A 319 29.25 -16.15 -15.95
C ASN A 319 28.82 -15.17 -17.04
N GLN A 320 29.75 -14.35 -17.55
CA GLN A 320 29.50 -13.39 -18.62
C GLN A 320 29.82 -13.95 -20.00
N ILE A 321 30.39 -15.15 -20.10
CA ILE A 321 30.64 -15.78 -21.40
C ILE A 321 29.30 -16.07 -22.08
N GLY A 322 29.12 -15.44 -23.23
CA GLY A 322 27.92 -15.52 -24.05
C GLY A 322 26.90 -14.41 -23.80
N THR A 323 27.18 -13.44 -22.92
CA THR A 323 26.30 -12.27 -22.76
C THR A 323 26.55 -11.24 -23.87
N ASN A 324 25.50 -10.52 -24.24
CA ASN A 324 25.61 -9.41 -25.20
C ASN A 324 26.13 -8.17 -24.49
N TYR A 325 26.95 -7.39 -25.19
CA TYR A 325 27.32 -6.05 -24.77
C TYR A 325 26.86 -5.00 -25.78
N LEU A 326 26.57 -3.80 -25.28
CA LEU A 326 26.16 -2.62 -26.03
C LEU A 326 27.06 -1.45 -25.63
N ILE A 327 27.56 -0.70 -26.60
CA ILE A 327 28.21 0.60 -26.37
C ILE A 327 27.32 1.68 -26.98
N TYR A 328 27.02 2.71 -26.19
CA TYR A 328 26.24 3.86 -26.62
C TYR A 328 26.91 5.17 -26.23
N ASP A 329 26.62 6.22 -27.02
CA ASP A 329 27.11 7.57 -26.77
C ASP A 329 26.31 8.28 -25.65
N ASN A 330 26.68 9.52 -25.34
CA ASN A 330 26.02 10.33 -24.31
C ASN A 330 24.55 10.71 -24.63
N THR A 331 24.06 10.44 -25.85
CA THR A 331 22.66 10.63 -26.24
C THR A 331 21.84 9.36 -26.11
N GLY A 332 22.46 8.23 -25.74
CA GLY A 332 21.82 6.92 -25.68
C GLY A 332 21.78 6.18 -27.01
N LYS A 333 22.42 6.70 -28.06
CA LYS A 333 22.48 6.03 -29.37
C LYS A 333 23.49 4.89 -29.32
N VAL A 334 23.06 3.68 -29.69
CA VAL A 334 23.94 2.50 -29.80
C VAL A 334 24.94 2.71 -30.94
N ILE A 335 26.23 2.66 -30.61
CA ILE A 335 27.36 2.81 -31.53
C ILE A 335 27.98 1.45 -31.87
N MET A 336 27.98 0.51 -30.93
CA MET A 336 28.48 -0.86 -31.14
C MET A 336 27.68 -1.86 -30.31
N ASN A 337 27.59 -3.08 -30.81
CA ASN A 337 27.10 -4.22 -30.05
C ASN A 337 27.96 -5.46 -30.36
N GLY A 338 27.94 -6.43 -29.46
CA GLY A 338 28.65 -7.67 -29.63
C GLY A 338 28.33 -8.66 -28.53
N LYS A 339 29.12 -9.73 -28.43
CA LYS A 339 28.95 -10.82 -27.47
C LYS A 339 30.30 -11.13 -26.81
N ILE A 340 30.30 -11.31 -25.49
CA ILE A 340 31.50 -11.68 -24.74
C ILE A 340 31.77 -13.16 -24.99
N ASN A 341 32.88 -13.49 -25.65
CA ASN A 341 33.24 -14.89 -25.95
C ASN A 341 34.49 -15.35 -25.18
N GLU A 342 35.22 -14.42 -24.57
CA GLU A 342 36.49 -14.66 -23.89
C GLU A 342 36.54 -13.91 -22.57
N LEU A 343 37.31 -14.43 -21.61
CA LEU A 343 37.48 -13.81 -20.29
C LEU A 343 38.28 -12.50 -20.34
N ASN A 344 39.14 -12.33 -21.35
CA ASN A 344 39.88 -11.10 -21.58
C ASN A 344 39.75 -10.77 -23.06
N PHE A 345 39.19 -9.62 -23.38
CA PHE A 345 39.11 -9.17 -24.77
C PHE A 345 39.32 -7.66 -24.87
N THR A 346 39.76 -7.24 -26.05
CA THR A 346 40.08 -5.84 -26.34
C THR A 346 39.18 -5.34 -27.45
N LEU A 347 38.54 -4.19 -27.23
CA LEU A 347 37.74 -3.49 -28.23
C LEU A 347 38.57 -2.40 -28.91
N ASP A 348 38.55 -2.40 -30.25
CA ASP A 348 39.11 -1.31 -31.06
C ASP A 348 38.10 -0.16 -31.14
N LEU A 349 38.51 1.00 -30.63
CA LEU A 349 37.73 2.22 -30.60
C LEU A 349 38.27 3.30 -31.55
N ASN A 350 39.15 2.97 -32.49
CA ASN A 350 39.75 3.94 -33.42
C ASN A 350 38.73 4.71 -34.28
N SER A 351 37.58 4.11 -34.57
CA SER A 351 36.49 4.75 -35.32
C SER A 351 35.58 5.64 -34.46
N PHE A 352 35.77 5.66 -33.13
CA PHE A 352 34.94 6.44 -32.21
C PHE A 352 35.53 7.83 -32.03
N SER A 353 34.67 8.86 -32.04
CA SER A 353 35.04 10.22 -31.68
C SER A 353 35.38 10.33 -30.20
N GLU A 354 36.17 11.33 -29.82
CA GLU A 354 36.38 11.66 -28.40
C GLU A 354 35.06 11.99 -27.71
N GLY A 355 34.94 11.63 -26.44
CA GLY A 355 33.72 11.88 -25.67
C GLY A 355 33.45 10.85 -24.59
N ILE A 356 32.27 10.98 -23.99
CA ILE A 356 31.77 10.08 -22.95
C ILE A 356 30.93 8.99 -23.61
N TYR A 357 31.23 7.74 -23.25
CA TYR A 357 30.52 6.56 -23.69
C TYR A 357 30.14 5.69 -22.50
N PHE A 358 29.19 4.81 -22.74
CA PHE A 358 28.73 3.84 -21.76
C PHE A 358 28.76 2.46 -22.41
N ILE A 359 29.22 1.48 -21.65
CA ILE A 359 29.12 0.07 -22.02
C ILE A 359 28.14 -0.61 -21.06
N SER A 360 27.20 -1.34 -21.65
CA SER A 360 26.25 -2.21 -20.96
C SER A 360 26.58 -3.66 -21.31
N ILE A 361 26.64 -4.55 -20.31
CA ILE A 361 26.88 -5.98 -20.48
C ILE A 361 25.70 -6.72 -19.82
N GLY A 362 24.97 -7.50 -20.61
CA GLY A 362 23.70 -8.11 -20.18
C GLY A 362 22.66 -7.05 -19.82
N ASN A 363 21.86 -7.32 -18.78
CA ASN A 363 20.87 -6.38 -18.24
C ASN A 363 21.31 -5.73 -16.92
N THR A 364 22.50 -6.07 -16.42
CA THR A 364 22.88 -5.83 -15.02
C THR A 364 24.13 -4.97 -14.86
N TYR A 365 25.07 -5.00 -15.81
CA TYR A 365 26.31 -4.22 -15.70
C TYR A 365 26.33 -3.03 -16.64
N ASN A 366 26.58 -1.82 -16.10
CA ASN A 366 26.75 -0.60 -16.88
C ASN A 366 27.94 0.20 -16.36
N GLN A 367 28.89 0.56 -17.23
CA GLN A 367 30.04 1.38 -16.86
C GLN A 367 30.26 2.53 -17.85
N LYS A 368 30.59 3.70 -17.30
CA LYS A 368 31.04 4.88 -18.07
C LYS A 368 32.54 4.78 -18.38
N PHE A 369 32.92 5.06 -19.62
CA PHE A 369 34.32 5.30 -20.01
C PHE A 369 34.47 6.54 -20.90
N ILE A 370 35.67 7.10 -20.94
CA ILE A 370 35.97 8.34 -21.66
C ILE A 370 37.00 8.03 -22.75
N ILE A 371 36.70 8.40 -24.00
CA ILE A 371 37.68 8.36 -25.10
C ILE A 371 38.36 9.72 -25.19
N SER A 372 39.69 9.73 -25.11
CA SER A 372 40.53 10.94 -25.23
C SER A 372 41.81 10.60 -26.01
N ARG A 373 42.04 11.29 -27.13
CA ARG A 373 43.26 11.18 -27.95
C ARG A 373 44.22 12.28 -27.52
N ASN A 374 45.10 11.93 -26.59
CA ASN A 374 46.32 12.72 -26.37
C ASN A 374 47.37 12.41 -27.43
#